data_AF-A0A0N9Y5X9-F1
#
_entry.id   AF-A0A0N9Y5X9-F1
#
_cell.length_a   1.000
_cell.length_b   1.000
_cell.length_c   1.000
_cell.angle_alpha   90.00
_cell.angle_beta   90.00
_cell.angle_gamma   90.00
#
_symmetry.space_group_name_H-M   'P 1'
#
loop_
_entity.id
_entity.type
_entity.pdbx_description
1 polymer ?
#
loop_
_entity_poly.entity_id
_entity_poly.type
_entity_poly.pdbx_seq_one_letter_code
_entity_poly.pdbx_strand_id
1 'polypeptide(L)'
;MLNKLAAVGALTLGAVLATSGIAHADDVVVRDDNGIPWSWPTEASCIKDGPDQHLQNSDDDAFLKYWYCLKHDDGLWYLHNTDSPTERVD
;
A
#
# COMPACT_ATOMS: atom_id res chain seq x y z
N MET A 1 -25.39 -19.48 19.44
CA MET A 1 -24.16 -19.11 20.18
C MET A 1 -23.11 -20.19 19.97
N LEU A 2 -21.84 -19.77 19.88
CA LEU A 2 -20.60 -20.54 19.61
C LEU A 2 -20.45 -21.13 18.20
N ASN A 3 -19.30 -21.06 17.53
CA ASN A 3 -18.08 -20.27 17.70
C ASN A 3 -17.24 -20.46 16.41
N LYS A 4 -16.59 -19.37 16.00
CA LYS A 4 -15.27 -19.30 15.35
C LYS A 4 -14.63 -20.62 14.89
N LEU A 5 -14.44 -20.78 13.59
CA LEU A 5 -13.37 -21.60 13.03
C LEU A 5 -12.48 -20.72 12.14
N ALA A 6 -11.27 -20.52 12.65
CA ALA A 6 -10.18 -19.82 11.99
C ALA A 6 -9.78 -20.59 10.72
N ALA A 7 -9.78 -19.90 9.59
CA ALA A 7 -9.11 -20.38 8.39
C ALA A 7 -7.63 -20.00 8.48
N VAL A 8 -6.82 -20.95 8.91
CA VAL A 8 -5.37 -20.93 8.83
C VAL A 8 -4.99 -21.02 7.35
N GLY A 9 -4.65 -19.88 6.75
CA GLY A 9 -4.03 -19.82 5.42
C GLY A 9 -2.52 -19.68 5.59
N ALA A 10 -1.79 -20.77 5.40
CA ALA A 10 -0.34 -20.75 5.34
C ALA A 10 0.09 -19.93 4.10
N LEU A 11 0.58 -18.70 4.31
CA LEU A 11 1.19 -17.91 3.25
C LEU A 11 2.65 -18.34 3.13
N THR A 12 2.91 -19.19 2.14
CA THR A 12 4.25 -19.58 1.72
C THR A 12 4.98 -18.34 1.20
N LEU A 13 6.07 -17.96 1.87
CA LEU A 13 7.02 -16.94 1.42
C LEU A 13 7.68 -17.39 0.11
N GLY A 14 7.09 -17.01 -1.01
CA GLY A 14 7.72 -17.09 -2.33
C GLY A 14 8.72 -15.94 -2.47
N ALA A 15 10.00 -16.24 -2.30
CA ALA A 15 11.07 -15.31 -2.61
C ALA A 15 11.04 -15.00 -4.12
N VAL A 16 10.87 -13.73 -4.47
CA VAL A 16 11.16 -13.23 -5.82
C VAL A 16 12.22 -12.14 -5.71
N LEU A 17 13.27 -12.36 -6.50
CA LEU A 17 14.56 -11.70 -6.49
C LEU A 17 14.47 -10.23 -6.93
N ALA A 18 15.43 -9.47 -6.42
CA ALA A 18 15.68 -8.06 -6.65
C ALA A 18 15.63 -7.64 -8.13
N THR A 19 14.96 -6.51 -8.37
CA THR A 19 15.34 -5.55 -9.41
C THR A 19 15.27 -4.15 -8.82
N SER A 20 16.44 -3.59 -8.48
CA SER A 20 16.64 -2.16 -8.26
C SER A 20 16.54 -1.43 -9.60
N GLY A 21 15.32 -1.31 -10.10
CA GLY A 21 14.96 -0.37 -11.15
C GLY A 21 13.97 0.59 -10.51
N ILE A 22 14.38 1.82 -10.25
CA ILE A 22 13.45 2.89 -9.89
C ILE A 22 12.71 3.22 -11.19
N ALA A 23 11.70 2.41 -11.51
CA ALA A 23 10.63 2.90 -12.34
C ALA A 23 9.95 3.96 -11.48
N HIS A 24 10.08 5.23 -11.85
CA HIS A 24 9.12 6.24 -11.42
C HIS A 24 7.79 5.84 -12.05
N ALA A 25 7.12 4.84 -11.45
CA ALA A 25 5.68 4.78 -11.53
C ALA A 25 5.23 6.05 -10.81
N ASP A 26 4.42 6.85 -11.49
CA ASP A 26 3.93 8.15 -11.01
C ASP A 26 3.29 8.06 -9.60
N ASP A 27 2.97 6.83 -9.16
CA ASP A 27 2.44 6.51 -7.86
C ASP A 27 3.26 5.43 -7.11
N VAL A 28 3.49 5.64 -5.81
CA VAL A 28 4.21 4.72 -4.92
C VAL A 28 3.30 4.22 -3.80
N VAL A 29 3.26 2.89 -3.60
CA VAL A 29 2.55 2.28 -2.47
C VAL A 29 3.38 2.38 -1.19
N VAL A 30 2.76 2.82 -0.09
CA VAL A 30 3.40 2.87 1.24
C VAL A 30 3.75 1.46 1.73
N ARG A 31 4.97 1.30 2.26
CA ARG A 31 5.54 0.03 2.71
C ARG A 31 6.13 0.15 4.11
N ASP A 32 6.15 -0.95 4.86
CA ASP A 32 6.88 -1.08 6.12
C ASP A 32 8.39 -1.24 5.89
N ASP A 33 9.19 -1.21 6.97
CA ASP A 33 10.66 -1.31 6.92
C ASP A 33 11.18 -2.60 6.24
N ASN A 34 10.33 -3.62 6.07
CA ASN A 34 10.65 -4.86 5.38
C ASN A 34 10.23 -4.85 3.90
N GLY A 35 9.71 -3.72 3.41
CA GLY A 35 9.19 -3.55 2.06
C GLY A 35 7.79 -4.12 1.84
N ILE A 36 7.07 -4.51 2.90
CA ILE A 36 5.72 -5.05 2.81
C ILE A 36 4.72 -3.89 2.66
N PRO A 37 3.88 -3.88 1.62
CA PRO A 37 2.84 -2.86 1.47
C PRO A 37 1.89 -2.81 2.66
N TRP A 38 1.64 -1.60 3.16
CA TRP A 38 0.52 -1.39 4.06
C TRP A 38 -0.79 -1.60 3.30
N SER A 39 -1.72 -2.32 3.93
CA SER A 39 -3.00 -2.64 3.34
C SER A 39 -4.11 -2.64 4.38
N TRP A 40 -5.31 -2.30 3.93
CA TRP A 40 -6.47 -2.17 4.79
C TRP A 40 -7.64 -3.02 4.27
N PRO A 41 -8.48 -3.55 5.18
CA PRO A 41 -9.64 -4.34 4.79
C PRO A 41 -10.77 -3.48 4.20
N THR A 42 -10.80 -2.18 4.49
CA THR A 42 -11.84 -1.25 4.00
C THR A 42 -11.25 0.07 3.52
N GLU A 43 -11.93 0.71 2.56
CA GLU A 43 -11.59 2.05 2.08
C GLU A 43 -11.55 3.06 3.23
N ALA A 44 -12.56 3.03 4.10
CA ALA A 44 -12.67 3.96 5.21
C ALA A 44 -11.48 3.88 6.18
N SER A 45 -10.94 2.69 6.43
CA SER A 45 -9.72 2.54 7.23
C SER A 45 -8.48 3.07 6.52
N CYS A 46 -8.36 2.86 5.20
CA CYS A 46 -7.25 3.43 4.42
C CYS A 46 -7.29 4.96 4.41
N ILE A 47 -8.46 5.56 4.10
CA ILE A 47 -8.66 7.01 4.09
C ILE A 47 -8.41 7.63 5.47
N LYS A 48 -8.80 6.94 6.54
CA LYS A 48 -8.60 7.40 7.90
C LYS A 48 -7.12 7.49 8.27
N ASP A 49 -6.36 6.45 7.95
CA ASP A 49 -4.95 6.36 8.34
C ASP A 49 -4.03 7.12 7.37
N GLY A 50 -4.50 7.38 6.14
CA GLY A 50 -3.69 7.95 5.07
C GLY A 50 -3.00 9.27 5.36
N PRO A 51 -3.62 10.26 6.02
CA PRO A 51 -2.95 11.49 6.43
C PRO A 51 -1.74 11.29 7.35
N ASP A 52 -1.67 10.16 8.06
CA ASP A 52 -0.61 9.82 9.01
C ASP A 52 0.44 8.86 8.40
N GLN A 53 0.20 8.33 7.20
CA GLN A 53 1.11 7.41 6.51
C GLN A 53 2.08 8.20 5.62
N HIS A 54 3.36 7.87 5.75
CA HIS A 54 4.45 8.54 5.05
C HIS A 54 5.35 7.52 4.35
N LEU A 55 5.99 7.95 3.27
CA LEU A 55 7.03 7.15 2.63
C LEU A 55 8.29 7.15 3.49
N GLN A 56 9.01 6.03 3.48
CA GLN A 56 10.27 5.90 4.24
C GLN A 56 11.37 6.81 3.70
N ASN A 57 11.36 7.07 2.39
CA ASN A 57 12.27 8.01 1.77
C ASN A 57 11.68 9.43 1.90
N SER A 58 12.40 10.32 2.58
CA SER A 58 11.96 11.69 2.81
C SER A 58 11.89 12.54 1.55
N ASP A 59 12.73 12.27 0.55
CA ASP A 59 12.70 12.99 -0.74
C ASP A 59 11.45 12.58 -1.54
N ASP A 60 11.12 11.29 -1.54
CA ASP A 60 9.89 10.78 -2.17
C ASP A 60 8.64 11.25 -1.42
N ASP A 61 8.64 11.25 -0.08
CA ASP A 61 7.52 11.75 0.73
C ASP A 61 7.23 13.23 0.48
N ALA A 62 8.29 14.03 0.31
CA ALA A 62 8.16 15.45 -0.03
C ALA A 62 7.69 15.70 -1.47
N PHE A 63 8.07 14.83 -2.40
CA PHE A 63 7.71 14.93 -3.82
C PHE A 63 6.27 14.43 -4.08
N LEU A 64 5.94 13.22 -3.59
CA LEU A 64 4.67 12.51 -3.76
C LEU A 64 3.65 12.87 -2.66
N LYS A 65 3.40 14.17 -2.52
CA LYS A 65 2.62 14.76 -1.41
C LYS A 65 1.11 14.52 -1.48
N TYR A 66 0.58 14.08 -2.63
CA TYR A 66 -0.81 13.71 -2.76
C TYR A 66 -0.97 12.22 -2.55
N TRP A 67 -2.17 11.78 -2.21
CA TRP A 67 -2.42 10.37 -1.97
C TRP A 67 -3.86 10.00 -2.27
N TYR A 68 -4.07 8.71 -2.54
CA TYR A 68 -5.39 8.12 -2.66
C TYR A 68 -5.38 6.65 -2.23
N CYS A 69 -6.57 6.15 -1.92
CA CYS A 69 -6.77 4.73 -1.61
C CYS A 69 -7.36 4.02 -2.83
N LEU A 70 -6.77 2.89 -3.21
CA LEU A 70 -7.23 2.06 -4.32
C LEU A 70 -7.40 0.61 -3.87
N LYS A 71 -8.49 -0.01 -4.29
CA LYS A 71 -8.74 -1.43 -4.05
C LYS A 71 -8.09 -2.27 -5.13
N HIS A 72 -7.32 -3.29 -4.74
CA HIS A 72 -6.66 -4.21 -5.67
C HIS A 72 -7.42 -5.54 -5.77
N ASP A 73 -6.98 -6.41 -6.69
CA ASP A 73 -7.62 -7.69 -7.01
C ASP A 73 -7.66 -8.68 -5.85
N ASP A 74 -6.76 -8.53 -4.87
CA ASP A 74 -6.75 -9.32 -3.63
C ASP A 74 -7.84 -8.88 -2.63
N GLY A 75 -8.58 -7.83 -2.96
CA GLY A 75 -9.68 -7.31 -2.17
C GLY A 75 -9.27 -6.33 -1.08
N LEU A 76 -7.97 -6.00 -0.97
CA LEU A 76 -7.43 -5.05 0.00
C LEU A 76 -7.33 -3.65 -0.59
N TRP A 77 -7.27 -2.66 0.30
CA TRP A 77 -7.06 -1.27 -0.03
C TRP A 77 -5.61 -0.88 0.23
N TYR A 78 -5.04 -0.12 -0.68
CA TYR A 78 -3.65 0.34 -0.63
C TYR A 78 -3.62 1.86 -0.71
N LEU A 79 -2.70 2.48 0.04
CA LEU A 79 -2.41 3.90 -0.08
C LEU A 79 -1.32 4.11 -1.11
N HIS A 80 -1.64 4.92 -2.12
CA HIS A 80 -0.74 5.33 -3.18
C HIS A 80 -0.43 6.81 -3.01
N ASN A 81 0.86 7.15 -2.94
CA ASN A 81 1.37 8.51 -2.95
C ASN A 81 1.71 8.92 -4.39
N THR A 82 1.35 10.14 -4.78
CA THR A 82 1.48 10.67 -6.14
C THR A 82 1.89 12.14 -6.12
N ASP A 83 2.54 12.63 -7.18
CA ASP A 83 2.88 14.05 -7.36
C ASP A 83 1.74 14.87 -7.98
N SER A 84 0.65 14.22 -8.39
CA SER A 84 -0.48 14.82 -9.08
C SER A 84 -1.80 14.66 -8.32
N PRO A 85 -2.56 15.74 -8.06
CA PRO A 85 -3.80 15.66 -7.27
C PRO A 85 -4.97 14.98 -8.01
N THR A 86 -4.80 14.70 -9.31
CA THR A 86 -5.86 14.18 -10.19
C THR A 86 -5.50 12.86 -10.86
N GLU A 87 -4.24 12.43 -10.74
CA GLU A 87 -3.76 11.19 -11.33
C GLU A 87 -4.07 10.01 -10.41
N ARG A 88 -4.40 8.88 -11.02
CA ARG A 88 -4.60 7.60 -10.35
C ARG A 88 -4.11 6.53 -11.31
N VAL A 89 -3.38 5.55 -10.81
CA VAL A 89 -3.13 4.31 -11.56
C VAL A 89 -4.45 3.54 -11.70
N ASP A 90 -4.80 3.23 -12.95
CA ASP A 90 -5.94 2.41 -13.35
C ASP A 90 -5.61 0.91 -13.33
#